data_AF-A0A5P2MGW7-F1
#
_entry.id   AF-A0A5P2MGW7-F1
#
_cell.length_a   1.000
_cell.length_b   1.000
_cell.length_c   1.000
_cell.angle_alpha   90.00
_cell.angle_beta   90.00
_cell.angle_gamma   90.00
#
_symmetry.space_group_name_H-M   'P 1'
#
loop_
_entity.id
_entity.type
_entity.pdbx_description
1 polymer ?
#
loop_
_entity_poly.entity_id
_entity_poly.type
_entity_poly.pdbx_seq_one_letter_code
_entity_poly.pdbx_strand_id
1 'polypeptide(L)'
;MKDTDMNSGPHAQAAGAGKNAENDTQQTLEMLQKSDLEMVRVLDDLIYLLIRKGVIAITDLPPMAQVKLMNRANARQELGGLEQLLGSDDRIF
;
A
#
# COMPACT_ATOMS: atom_id res chain seq x y z
N MET A 1 -35.26 39.23 -48.34
CA MET A 1 -35.03 37.94 -49.01
C MET A 1 -33.54 37.72 -49.17
N LYS A 2 -33.12 36.47 -48.93
CA LYS A 2 -31.78 35.85 -49.04
C LYS A 2 -30.93 35.92 -47.77
N ASP A 3 -31.12 34.94 -46.88
CA ASP A 3 -30.41 33.64 -46.80
C ASP A 3 -29.07 33.87 -46.08
N THR A 4 -28.98 33.58 -44.77
CA THR A 4 -28.60 32.27 -44.21
C THR A 4 -27.27 31.79 -44.77
N ASP A 5 -26.21 31.92 -43.97
CA ASP A 5 -25.07 31.00 -43.89
C ASP A 5 -24.47 31.21 -42.48
N MET A 6 -24.89 30.47 -41.45
CA MET A 6 -24.44 29.11 -41.11
C MET A 6 -22.92 28.96 -41.14
N ASN A 7 -22.22 29.60 -40.19
CA ASN A 7 -20.92 29.10 -39.75
C ASN A 7 -21.06 28.35 -38.42
N SER A 8 -21.50 27.11 -38.53
CA SER A 8 -21.43 26.10 -37.47
C SER A 8 -20.21 25.23 -37.73
N GLY A 9 -19.09 25.54 -37.07
CA GLY A 9 -17.92 24.67 -37.03
C GLY A 9 -17.82 23.99 -35.65
N PRO A 10 -17.91 22.66 -35.54
CA PRO A 10 -17.71 21.97 -34.28
C PRO A 10 -16.21 21.87 -34.02
N HIS A 11 -15.64 22.76 -33.19
CA HIS A 11 -14.28 22.56 -32.70
C HIS A 11 -14.27 21.49 -31.60
N ALA A 12 -14.15 20.25 -32.08
CA ALA A 12 -13.43 19.12 -31.51
C ALA A 12 -13.31 19.07 -29.97
N GLN A 13 -14.25 18.40 -29.32
CA GLN A 13 -14.05 17.82 -27.99
C GLN A 13 -14.14 16.29 -28.10
N ALA A 14 -13.05 15.67 -28.57
CA ALA A 14 -12.98 14.21 -28.75
C ALA A 14 -11.68 13.57 -28.18
N ALA A 15 -10.84 14.31 -27.46
CA ALA A 15 -9.55 13.81 -26.96
C ALA A 15 -9.52 13.47 -25.44
N GLY A 16 -10.66 13.58 -24.74
CA GLY A 16 -10.72 13.42 -23.27
C GLY A 16 -10.90 11.99 -22.76
N ALA A 17 -11.49 11.09 -23.55
CA ALA A 17 -11.91 9.77 -23.05
C ALA A 17 -10.76 8.79 -22.77
N GLY A 18 -9.69 8.82 -23.58
CA GLY A 18 -8.54 7.91 -23.42
C GLY A 18 -7.66 8.22 -22.21
N LYS A 19 -7.46 9.52 -21.92
CA LYS A 19 -6.64 9.97 -20.79
C LYS A 19 -7.27 9.68 -19.43
N ASN A 20 -8.60 9.70 -19.36
CA ASN A 20 -9.33 9.41 -18.13
C ASN A 20 -9.26 7.91 -17.79
N ALA A 21 -9.45 7.03 -18.78
CA ALA A 21 -9.37 5.59 -18.57
C ALA A 21 -7.95 5.14 -18.13
N GLU A 22 -6.90 5.69 -18.74
CA GLU A 22 -5.51 5.42 -18.31
C GLU A 22 -5.25 5.91 -16.88
N ASN A 23 -5.73 7.11 -16.53
CA ASN A 23 -5.59 7.65 -15.17
C ASN A 23 -6.35 6.81 -14.13
N ASP A 24 -7.59 6.40 -14.44
CA ASP A 24 -8.42 5.55 -13.57
C ASP A 24 -7.76 4.18 -13.30
N THR A 25 -7.13 3.58 -14.32
CA THR A 25 -6.38 2.32 -14.14
C THR A 25 -5.15 2.50 -13.26
N GLN A 26 -4.41 3.59 -13.44
CA GLN A 26 -3.24 3.92 -12.63
C GLN A 26 -3.63 4.16 -11.16
N GLN A 27 -4.71 4.92 -10.94
CA GLN A 27 -5.26 5.16 -9.60
C GLN A 27 -5.72 3.86 -8.93
N THR A 28 -6.39 2.98 -9.68
CA THR A 28 -6.84 1.67 -9.15
C THR A 28 -5.64 0.80 -8.76
N LEU A 29 -4.57 0.80 -9.56
CA LEU A 29 -3.35 0.06 -9.26
C LEU A 29 -2.66 0.60 -7.99
N GLU A 30 -2.57 1.92 -7.85
CA GLU A 30 -2.00 2.56 -6.66
C GLU A 30 -2.80 2.25 -5.39
N MET A 31 -4.13 2.28 -5.48
CA MET A 31 -5.01 1.90 -4.37
C MET A 31 -4.82 0.43 -3.98
N LEU A 32 -4.69 -0.47 -4.96
CA LEU A 32 -4.43 -1.89 -4.70
C LEU A 32 -3.07 -2.10 -4.04
N GLN A 33 -2.01 -1.49 -4.57
CA GLN A 33 -0.67 -1.59 -3.98
C GLN A 33 -0.65 -1.08 -2.53
N LYS A 34 -1.34 0.02 -2.25
CA LYS A 34 -1.48 0.53 -0.88
C LYS A 34 -2.21 -0.48 0.02
N SER A 35 -3.33 -1.03 -0.46
CA SER A 35 -4.10 -2.03 0.29
C SER A 35 -3.29 -3.29 0.58
N ASP A 36 -2.50 -3.78 -0.38
CA ASP A 36 -1.60 -4.92 -0.20
C ASP A 36 -0.54 -4.65 0.87
N LEU A 37 0.04 -3.45 0.89
CA LEU A 37 1.01 -3.06 1.91
C LEU A 37 0.39 -3.00 3.32
N GLU A 38 -0.83 -2.48 3.44
CA GLU A 38 -1.60 -2.49 4.68
C GLU A 38 -1.90 -3.93 5.12
N MET A 39 -2.33 -4.79 4.18
CA MET A 39 -2.63 -6.20 4.45
C MET A 39 -1.41 -6.97 4.94
N VAL A 40 -0.21 -6.72 4.37
CA VAL A 40 1.03 -7.36 4.81
C VAL A 40 1.36 -7.06 6.28
N ARG A 41 1.03 -5.85 6.79
CA ARG A 41 1.20 -5.53 8.21
C ARG A 41 0.28 -6.38 9.09
N VAL A 42 -0.99 -6.49 8.70
CA VAL A 42 -1.99 -7.30 9.41
C VAL A 42 -1.61 -8.78 9.40
N LEU A 43 -1.20 -9.33 8.25
CA LEU A 43 -0.75 -10.71 8.12
C LEU A 43 0.45 -11.00 9.03
N ASP A 44 1.42 -10.10 9.07
CA ASP A 44 2.59 -10.27 9.95
C ASP A 44 2.16 -10.34 11.42
N ASP A 45 1.31 -9.44 11.88
CA ASP A 45 0.86 -9.43 13.28
C ASP A 45 0.00 -10.66 13.62
N LEU A 46 -0.81 -11.13 12.67
CA LEU A 46 -1.55 -12.39 12.81
C LEU A 46 -0.60 -13.59 12.90
N ILE A 47 0.41 -13.68 12.03
CA ILE A 47 1.42 -14.75 12.07
C ILE A 47 2.14 -14.74 13.42
N TYR A 48 2.59 -13.58 13.90
CA TYR A 48 3.19 -13.44 15.23
C TYR A 48 2.25 -13.84 16.36
N LEU A 49 0.96 -13.50 16.26
CA LEU A 49 -0.04 -13.90 17.24
C LEU A 49 -0.20 -15.42 17.28
N LEU A 50 -0.28 -16.08 16.12
CA LEU A 50 -0.42 -17.53 16.02
C LEU A 50 0.82 -18.26 16.54
N ILE A 51 2.02 -17.76 16.23
CA ILE A 51 3.28 -18.29 16.78
C ILE A 51 3.31 -18.14 18.30
N ARG A 52 2.98 -16.96 18.84
CA ARG A 52 2.96 -16.74 20.30
C ARG A 52 1.95 -17.62 21.02
N LYS A 53 0.82 -17.93 20.39
CA LYS A 53 -0.18 -18.86 20.92
C LYS A 53 0.20 -20.34 20.73
N GLY A 54 1.31 -20.63 20.05
CA GLY A 54 1.74 -22.00 19.74
C GLY A 54 0.84 -22.73 18.74
N VAL A 55 0.04 -21.99 17.95
CA VAL A 55 -0.86 -22.57 16.94
C VAL A 55 -0.07 -23.05 15.71
N ILE A 56 0.97 -22.31 15.34
CA ILE A 56 1.95 -22.68 14.31
C ILE A 56 3.35 -22.39 14.83
N ALA A 57 4.36 -23.13 14.36
CA ALA A 57 5.76 -22.78 14.52
C ALA A 57 6.28 -22.05 13.28
N ILE A 58 7.35 -21.25 13.42
CA ILE A 58 7.94 -20.59 12.24
C ILE A 58 8.47 -21.60 11.22
N THR A 59 8.93 -22.76 11.68
CA THR A 59 9.42 -23.85 10.85
C THR A 59 8.35 -24.48 9.96
N ASP A 60 7.08 -24.23 10.25
CA ASP A 60 5.95 -24.73 9.46
C ASP A 60 5.72 -23.92 8.17
N LEU A 61 6.35 -22.74 8.08
CA LEU A 61 6.24 -21.84 6.93
C LEU A 61 7.31 -22.16 5.87
N PRO A 62 7.08 -21.83 4.58
CA PRO A 62 8.10 -22.00 3.54
C PRO A 62 9.42 -21.28 3.87
N PRO A 63 10.59 -21.79 3.46
CA PRO A 63 11.90 -21.21 3.83
C PRO A 63 12.03 -19.71 3.55
N MET A 64 11.49 -19.24 2.42
CA MET A 64 11.49 -17.82 2.08
C MET A 64 10.62 -16.97 3.01
N ALA A 65 9.50 -17.51 3.49
CA ALA A 65 8.65 -16.83 4.46
C ALA A 65 9.34 -16.73 5.83
N GLN A 66 10.04 -17.78 6.26
CA GLN A 66 10.83 -17.77 7.50
C GLN A 66 11.88 -16.65 7.48
N VAL A 67 12.69 -16.58 6.41
CA VAL A 67 13.72 -15.54 6.24
C VAL A 67 13.10 -14.14 6.25
N LYS A 68 12.00 -13.92 5.52
CA LYS A 68 11.31 -12.62 5.48
C LYS A 68 10.77 -12.20 6.85
N LEU A 69 10.15 -13.12 7.58
CA LEU A 69 9.62 -12.85 8.92
C LEU A 69 10.73 -12.54 9.92
N MET A 70 11.84 -13.27 9.88
CA MET A 70 13.02 -13.03 10.71
C MET A 70 13.66 -11.66 10.43
N ASN A 71 13.86 -11.31 9.15
CA ASN A 71 14.38 -9.99 8.77
C ASN A 71 13.45 -8.87 9.27
N ARG A 72 12.13 -9.08 9.20
CA ARG A 72 11.15 -8.10 9.69
C ARG A 72 11.15 -8.00 11.21
N ALA A 73 11.35 -9.12 11.92
CA ALA A 73 11.55 -9.15 13.37
C ALA A 73 12.73 -8.27 13.78
N ASN A 74 13.86 -8.47 13.10
CA ASN A 74 15.11 -7.74 13.36
C ASN A 74 14.94 -6.25 13.07
N ALA A 75 14.35 -5.89 11.92
CA ALA A 75 14.09 -4.49 11.59
C ALA A 75 13.17 -3.81 12.62
N ARG A 76 12.16 -4.52 13.14
CA ARG A 76 11.31 -4.02 14.24
C ARG A 76 12.08 -3.85 15.54
N GLN A 77 12.99 -4.77 15.88
CA GLN A 77 13.83 -4.67 17.07
C GLN A 77 14.85 -3.53 16.96
N GLU A 78 15.46 -3.33 15.80
CA GLU A 78 16.38 -2.22 15.55
C GLU A 78 15.66 -0.87 15.63
N LEU A 79 14.47 -0.76 15.04
CA LEU A 79 13.64 0.45 15.13
C LEU A 79 13.10 0.67 16.55
N GLY A 80 12.61 -0.37 17.23
CA GLY A 80 12.11 -0.27 18.60
C GLY A 80 13.22 0.01 19.61
N GLY A 81 14.42 -0.54 19.38
CA GLY A 81 15.61 -0.23 20.16
C GLY A 81 16.09 1.21 19.91
N LEU A 82 16.03 1.69 18.67
CA LEU A 82 16.27 3.09 18.33
C LEU A 82 15.23 4.01 18.98
N GLU A 83 13.95 3.66 18.94
CA GLU A 83 12.85 4.43 19.55
C GLU A 83 12.98 4.46 21.08
N GLN A 84 13.44 3.37 21.70
CA GLN A 84 13.76 3.33 23.13
C GLN A 84 15.00 4.16 23.48
N LEU A 85 16.02 4.19 22.60
CA LEU A 85 17.22 5.01 22.76
C LEU A 85 16.92 6.51 22.56
N LEU A 86 16.00 6.83 21.64
CA LEU A 86 15.56 8.20 21.33
C LEU A 86 14.46 8.71 22.26
N GLY A 87 13.72 7.81 22.92
CA GLY A 87 12.59 8.10 23.81
C GLY A 87 12.90 7.98 25.31
N SER A 88 14.17 7.97 25.71
CA SER A 88 14.56 7.88 27.13
C SER A 88 14.52 9.21 27.91
N ASP A 89 13.92 10.28 27.39
CA ASP A 89 13.77 11.55 28.15
C ASP A 89 12.38 12.21 28.04
N ASP A 90 11.31 11.43 27.97
CA ASP A 90 9.98 11.96 28.27
C ASP A 90 9.29 11.11 29.35
N ARG A 91 9.74 11.34 30.59
CA ARG A 91 8.89 11.18 31.77
C ARG A 91 7.74 12.17 31.68
N ILE A 92 6.65 11.80 31.03
CA ILE A 92 5.35 12.45 31.18
C ILE A 92 4.28 11.35 31.17
N PHE A 93 4.12 10.67 32.31
CA PHE A 93 2.93 10.63 33.17
C PHE A 93 3.13 9.58 34.26
#